data_AF-A0A7R8WD46-F1
#
_entry.id   AF-A0A7R8WD46-F1
#
_cell.length_a   1.000
_cell.length_b   1.000
_cell.length_c   1.000
_cell.angle_alpha   90.00
_cell.angle_beta   90.00
_cell.angle_gamma   90.00
#
_symmetry.space_group_name_H-M   'P 1'
#
loop_
_entity.id
_entity.type
_entity.pdbx_description
1 polymer ?
#
loop_
_entity_poly.entity_id
_entity_poly.type
_entity_poly.pdbx_seq_one_letter_code
_entity_poly.pdbx_strand_id
1 'polypeptide(L)'
;MSPHPLVRTGEFTTWLGYPIDDDVPVADEVLGSLPPHDLGMTLCHEHMSMIFDVAFCDPDPSTEHMSQCPLTVENLGWIRQHPYSHRQNLRLEGNEVEEAVLDDLRSFKACGGR
;
A
#
# COMPACT_ATOMS: atom_id res chain seq x y z
N MET A 1 21.04 41.60 -9.61
CA MET A 1 20.41 40.44 -8.96
C MET A 1 21.53 39.44 -8.69
N SER A 2 21.99 39.35 -7.44
CA SER A 2 23.07 38.42 -7.08
C SER A 2 22.56 36.97 -7.15
N PRO A 3 23.38 36.02 -7.63
CA PRO A 3 23.03 34.61 -7.54
C PRO A 3 23.11 34.19 -6.07
N HIS A 4 22.07 33.53 -5.57
CA HIS A 4 22.09 32.90 -4.25
C HIS A 4 23.09 31.73 -4.24
N PRO A 5 23.87 31.57 -3.17
CA PRO A 5 24.84 30.47 -3.10
C PRO A 5 24.12 29.14 -2.87
N LEU A 6 24.57 28.11 -3.58
CA LEU A 6 24.27 26.71 -3.27
C LEU A 6 24.89 26.39 -1.90
N VAL A 7 24.06 26.41 -0.86
CA VAL A 7 24.43 25.89 0.46
C VAL A 7 24.37 24.38 0.38
N ARG A 8 25.55 23.75 0.38
CA ARG A 8 25.72 22.31 0.52
C ARG A 8 26.18 22.05 1.95
N THR A 9 25.22 21.89 2.86
CA THR A 9 25.44 21.40 4.23
C THR A 9 24.35 20.38 4.53
N GLY A 10 24.74 19.25 5.13
CA GLY A 10 23.93 18.04 5.25
C GLY A 10 22.78 18.14 6.25
N GLU A 11 21.74 18.89 5.90
CA GLU A 11 20.45 18.90 6.58
C GLU A 11 19.37 18.58 5.54
N PHE A 12 18.64 17.49 5.77
CA PHE A 12 17.53 17.08 4.92
C PHE A 12 16.38 18.07 5.12
N THR A 13 16.24 19.02 4.21
CA THR A 13 15.08 19.91 4.17
C THR A 13 13.93 19.21 3.45
N THR A 14 12.71 19.35 3.98
CA THR A 14 11.48 18.97 3.26
C THR A 14 11.39 19.77 1.95
N TRP A 15 10.63 19.28 0.96
CA TRP A 15 10.41 19.98 -0.32
C TRP A 15 9.85 21.40 -0.18
N LEU A 16 9.37 21.78 1.02
CA LEU A 16 8.83 23.09 1.35
C LEU A 16 9.77 23.95 2.21
N GLY A 17 10.96 23.47 2.58
CA GLY A 17 11.93 24.23 3.38
C GLY A 17 11.51 24.47 4.83
N TYR A 18 10.50 23.76 5.33
CA TYR A 18 10.16 23.80 6.76
C TYR A 18 11.17 22.97 7.54
N PRO A 19 11.73 23.51 8.65
CA PRO A 19 12.51 22.71 9.57
C PRO A 19 11.62 21.59 10.11
N ILE A 20 12.15 20.37 10.13
CA ILE A 20 11.58 19.31 10.92
C ILE A 20 11.95 19.70 12.36
N ASP A 21 10.99 20.20 13.13
CA ASP A 21 11.23 20.44 14.56
C ASP A 21 11.68 19.13 15.21
N ASP A 22 12.74 19.15 16.01
CA ASP A 22 13.23 17.97 16.75
C ASP A 22 12.19 17.43 17.77
N ASP A 23 11.09 18.16 17.99
CA ASP A 23 9.92 17.76 18.78
C ASP A 23 8.88 16.94 17.98
N VAL A 24 9.16 16.57 16.72
CA VAL A 24 8.27 15.67 15.96
C VAL A 24 8.27 14.28 16.62
N PRO A 25 7.10 13.80 17.06
CA PRO A 25 7.00 12.56 17.81
C PRO A 25 7.43 11.40 16.90
N VAL A 26 8.10 10.44 17.51
CA VAL A 26 8.44 9.14 16.93
C VAL A 26 7.30 8.57 16.08
N ALA A 27 7.64 7.92 14.96
CA ALA A 27 6.67 7.18 14.17
C ALA A 27 6.40 5.86 14.88
N ASP A 28 5.15 5.58 15.25
CA ASP A 28 4.78 4.30 15.84
C ASP A 28 4.54 3.24 14.75
N GLU A 29 5.25 2.12 14.85
CA GLU A 29 5.08 0.95 14.01
C GLU A 29 4.52 -0.22 14.83
N VAL A 30 4.17 -1.31 14.16
CA VAL A 30 3.59 -2.51 14.82
C VAL A 30 4.52 -3.09 15.89
N LEU A 31 5.85 -2.97 15.73
CA LEU A 31 6.85 -3.50 16.66
C LEU A 31 7.40 -2.46 17.65
N GLY A 32 6.88 -1.23 17.64
CA GLY A 32 7.35 -0.12 18.48
C GLY A 32 7.66 1.13 17.67
N SER A 33 8.21 2.15 18.34
CA SER A 33 8.44 3.45 17.71
C SER A 33 9.81 3.54 17.01
N LEU A 34 9.87 4.33 15.93
CA LEU A 34 11.03 4.58 15.11
C LEU A 34 11.23 6.11 14.91
N PRO A 35 12.48 6.62 14.90
CA PRO A 35 12.73 8.01 14.52
C PRO A 35 12.23 8.31 13.09
N PRO A 36 11.64 9.50 12.81
CA PRO A 36 11.12 9.79 11.48
C PRO A 36 12.16 9.72 10.35
N HIS A 37 13.41 10.12 10.62
CA HIS A 37 14.51 10.04 9.64
C HIS A 37 14.89 8.60 9.28
N ASP A 38 14.48 7.63 10.11
CA ASP A 38 14.68 6.22 9.88
C ASP A 38 13.58 5.58 9.03
N LEU A 39 12.44 6.23 8.73
CA LEU A 39 11.36 5.60 7.95
C LEU A 39 11.79 5.12 6.54
N GLY A 40 12.81 5.75 5.94
CA GLY A 40 13.32 5.36 4.62
C GLY A 40 12.31 5.59 3.49
N MET A 41 12.33 4.72 2.47
CA MET A 41 11.33 4.75 1.41
C MET A 41 10.07 4.02 1.88
N THR A 42 8.97 4.75 2.06
CA THR A 42 7.73 4.25 2.67
C THR A 42 6.56 4.39 1.71
N LEU A 43 5.72 3.35 1.61
CA LEU A 43 4.39 3.45 1.00
C LEU A 43 3.38 3.84 2.08
N CYS A 44 2.86 5.07 2.01
CA CYS A 44 2.04 5.65 3.10
C CYS A 44 0.62 5.09 3.19
N HIS A 45 0.14 4.35 2.17
CA HIS A 45 -1.19 3.78 2.15
C HIS A 45 -1.18 2.48 1.36
N GLU A 46 -1.18 1.36 2.08
CA GLU A 46 -1.31 0.03 1.50
C GLU A 46 -2.11 -0.88 2.43
N HIS A 47 -2.59 -2.00 1.89
CA HIS A 47 -3.38 -2.97 2.64
C HIS A 47 -2.75 -4.36 2.55
N MET A 48 -2.17 -4.82 3.66
CA MET A 48 -1.51 -6.14 3.73
C MET A 48 -2.49 -7.27 4.02
N SER A 49 -3.58 -6.98 4.74
CA SER A 49 -4.71 -7.88 4.94
C SER A 49 -5.98 -7.04 5.07
N MET A 50 -7.08 -7.54 4.50
CA MET A 50 -8.33 -6.81 4.45
C MET A 50 -9.51 -7.76 4.22
N ILE A 51 -10.64 -7.48 4.88
CA ILE A 51 -11.95 -8.00 4.50
C ILE A 51 -12.82 -6.78 4.14
N PHE A 52 -13.13 -6.63 2.86
CA PHE A 52 -13.85 -5.46 2.33
C PHE A 52 -15.28 -5.75 1.88
N ASP A 53 -15.93 -6.73 2.53
CA ASP A 53 -17.29 -7.17 2.24
C ASP A 53 -18.33 -6.02 2.26
N VAL A 54 -18.05 -4.94 3.01
CA VAL A 54 -18.91 -3.74 3.09
C VAL A 54 -19.09 -3.06 1.73
N ALA A 55 -18.14 -3.20 0.81
CA ALA A 55 -18.19 -2.60 -0.51
C ALA A 55 -18.83 -3.52 -1.57
N PHE A 56 -19.29 -4.71 -1.19
CA PHE A 56 -19.83 -5.67 -2.14
C PHE A 56 -21.04 -5.09 -2.90
N CYS A 57 -20.98 -5.20 -4.23
CA CYS A 57 -22.02 -4.76 -5.14
C CYS A 57 -22.56 -5.99 -5.90
N ASP A 58 -23.87 -6.23 -5.84
CA ASP A 58 -24.47 -7.37 -6.55
C ASP A 58 -24.21 -7.28 -8.06
N PRO A 59 -23.73 -8.36 -8.71
CA PRO A 59 -23.57 -8.40 -10.16
C PRO A 59 -24.92 -8.46 -10.87
N ASP A 60 -24.92 -8.23 -12.19
CA ASP A 60 -26.08 -8.49 -13.03
C ASP A 60 -26.54 -9.97 -12.92
N PRO A 61 -27.85 -10.26 -12.94
CA PRO A 61 -28.37 -11.63 -12.78
C PRO A 61 -27.80 -12.64 -13.79
N SER A 62 -27.45 -12.19 -15.00
CA SER A 62 -26.83 -13.05 -16.03
C SER A 62 -25.41 -13.51 -15.66
N THR A 63 -24.77 -12.84 -14.70
CA THR A 63 -23.38 -13.08 -14.27
C THR A 63 -23.27 -13.36 -12.77
N GLU A 64 -24.37 -13.64 -12.08
CA GLU A 64 -24.38 -13.90 -10.63
C GLU A 64 -23.38 -14.98 -10.21
N HIS A 65 -23.24 -16.04 -11.01
CA HIS A 65 -22.30 -17.13 -10.80
C HIS A 65 -20.83 -16.68 -10.71
N MET A 66 -20.48 -15.55 -11.33
CA MET A 66 -19.13 -14.98 -11.28
C MET A 66 -18.80 -14.40 -9.90
N SER A 67 -19.79 -14.08 -9.06
CA SER A 67 -19.50 -13.52 -7.73
C SER A 67 -18.80 -14.47 -6.76
N GLN A 68 -18.93 -15.78 -6.99
CA GLN A 68 -18.43 -16.86 -6.13
C GLN A 68 -17.42 -17.77 -6.85
N CYS A 69 -17.10 -17.52 -8.12
CA CYS A 69 -16.15 -18.36 -8.84
C CYS A 69 -14.74 -18.21 -8.24
N PRO A 70 -13.86 -19.22 -8.35
CA PRO A 70 -12.47 -19.07 -7.93
C PRO A 70 -11.78 -17.97 -8.73
N LEU A 71 -10.93 -17.14 -8.11
CA LEU A 71 -10.12 -16.15 -8.84
C LEU A 71 -9.09 -16.87 -9.71
N THR A 72 -9.21 -16.76 -11.04
CA THR A 72 -8.27 -17.37 -12.00
C THR A 72 -7.93 -16.40 -13.14
N VAL A 73 -6.97 -16.75 -13.99
CA VAL A 73 -6.61 -15.92 -15.15
C VAL A 73 -7.75 -15.87 -16.16
N GLU A 74 -8.51 -16.95 -16.30
CA GLU A 74 -9.60 -17.10 -17.26
C GLU A 74 -10.77 -16.14 -16.98
N ASN A 75 -11.06 -15.85 -15.70
CA ASN A 75 -12.15 -14.94 -15.32
C ASN A 75 -11.67 -13.52 -14.94
N LEU A 76 -10.37 -13.27 -14.95
CA LEU A 76 -9.78 -11.98 -14.54
C LEU A 76 -10.30 -10.79 -15.34
N GLY A 77 -10.65 -11.00 -16.61
CA GLY A 77 -11.24 -9.96 -17.47
C GLY A 77 -12.57 -9.42 -16.96
N TRP A 78 -13.40 -10.29 -16.38
CA TRP A 78 -14.69 -9.91 -15.77
C TRP A 78 -14.46 -9.26 -14.40
N ILE A 79 -13.60 -9.85 -13.56
CA ILE A 79 -13.30 -9.34 -12.22
C ILE A 79 -12.74 -7.91 -12.29
N ARG A 80 -11.88 -7.60 -13.26
CA ARG A 80 -11.36 -6.24 -13.47
C ARG A 80 -12.44 -5.20 -13.81
N GLN A 81 -13.51 -5.62 -14.49
CA GLN A 81 -14.64 -4.75 -14.81
C GLN A 81 -15.61 -4.62 -13.64
N HIS A 82 -15.66 -5.63 -12.77
CA HIS A 82 -16.57 -5.71 -11.62
C HIS A 82 -15.83 -6.05 -10.31
N PRO A 83 -14.86 -5.22 -9.89
CA PRO A 83 -13.96 -5.53 -8.77
C PRO A 83 -14.69 -5.69 -7.43
N TYR A 84 -15.84 -5.04 -7.29
CA TYR A 84 -16.69 -5.08 -6.10
C TYR A 84 -17.78 -6.16 -6.14
N SER A 85 -17.88 -6.93 -7.22
CA SER A 85 -18.90 -7.97 -7.37
C SER A 85 -18.35 -9.40 -7.25
N HIS A 86 -17.04 -9.54 -7.00
CA HIS A 86 -16.38 -10.83 -6.78
C HIS A 86 -15.97 -10.98 -5.31
N ARG A 87 -16.56 -11.92 -4.57
CA ARG A 87 -16.35 -12.05 -3.12
C ARG A 87 -14.89 -12.25 -2.74
N GLN A 88 -14.19 -13.18 -3.41
CA GLN A 88 -12.79 -13.43 -3.13
C GLN A 88 -11.90 -12.23 -3.48
N ASN A 89 -12.30 -11.36 -4.42
CA ASN A 89 -11.49 -10.18 -4.79
C ASN A 89 -11.54 -9.08 -3.72
N LEU A 90 -12.54 -9.12 -2.83
CA LEU A 90 -12.69 -8.17 -1.73
C LEU A 90 -11.99 -8.61 -0.45
N ARG A 91 -11.32 -9.75 -0.47
CA ARG A 91 -10.69 -10.33 0.70
C ARG A 91 -9.23 -10.63 0.45
N LEU A 92 -8.38 -9.86 1.12
CA LEU A 92 -6.95 -10.11 1.22
C LEU A 92 -6.69 -10.91 2.50
N GLU A 93 -7.06 -12.20 2.47
CA GLU A 93 -6.95 -13.10 3.62
C GLU A 93 -6.58 -14.54 3.21
N GLY A 94 -6.01 -15.30 4.15
CA GLY A 94 -5.65 -16.71 3.97
C GLY A 94 -4.19 -16.93 3.58
N ASN A 95 -3.71 -18.16 3.78
CA ASN A 95 -2.28 -18.50 3.68
C ASN A 95 -1.69 -18.19 2.29
N GLU A 96 -2.43 -18.48 1.21
CA GLU A 96 -1.94 -18.21 -0.16
C GLU A 96 -1.79 -16.71 -0.43
N VAL A 97 -2.71 -15.88 0.10
CA VAL A 97 -2.64 -14.43 -0.01
C VAL A 97 -1.50 -13.88 0.86
N GLU A 98 -1.31 -14.41 2.07
CA GLU A 98 -0.23 -14.00 2.95
C GLU A 98 1.15 -14.25 2.32
N GLU A 99 1.38 -15.42 1.72
CA GLU A 99 2.62 -15.70 1.01
C GLU A 99 2.82 -14.77 -0.20
N ALA A 100 1.76 -14.46 -0.95
CA ALA A 100 1.83 -13.51 -2.06
C ALA A 100 2.19 -12.08 -1.58
N VAL A 101 1.57 -11.62 -0.47
CA VAL A 101 1.89 -10.33 0.16
C VAL A 101 3.32 -10.30 0.64
N LEU A 102 3.84 -11.39 1.22
CA LEU A 102 5.24 -11.48 1.62
C LEU A 102 6.20 -11.38 0.43
N ASP A 103 5.87 -11.98 -0.71
CA ASP A 103 6.66 -11.86 -1.94
C ASP A 103 6.65 -10.44 -2.51
N ASP A 104 5.50 -9.75 -2.47
CA ASP A 104 5.40 -8.34 -2.85
C ASP A 104 6.22 -7.43 -1.93
N LEU A 105 6.18 -7.67 -0.60
CA LEU A 105 6.99 -6.93 0.38
C LEU A 105 8.49 -7.20 0.22
N ARG A 106 8.89 -8.44 -0.09
CA ARG A 106 10.29 -8.76 -0.43
C ARG A 106 10.75 -7.99 -1.66
N SER A 107 9.88 -7.85 -2.66
CA SER A 107 10.15 -7.08 -3.88
C SER A 107 10.26 -5.58 -3.58
N PHE A 108 9.36 -5.02 -2.76
CA PHE A 108 9.45 -3.64 -2.30
C PHE A 108 10.77 -3.37 -1.57
N LYS A 109 11.15 -4.25 -0.65
CA LYS A 109 12.43 -4.17 0.07
C LYS A 109 13.63 -4.25 -0.88
N ALA A 110 13.59 -5.12 -1.88
CA ALA A 110 14.66 -5.23 -2.88
C ALA A 110 14.84 -3.95 -3.71
N CYS A 111 13.77 -3.16 -3.87
CA CYS A 111 13.78 -1.85 -4.53
C CYS A 111 14.16 -0.68 -3.59
N GLY A 112 14.58 -0.96 -2.35
CA GLY A 112 15.00 0.05 -1.37
C GLY A 112 13.90 0.46 -0.38
N GLY A 113 12.74 -0.20 -0.42
CA GLY A 113 11.70 -0.04 0.58
C GLY A 113 12.22 -0.43 1.97
N ARG A 114 11.77 0.28 3.00
CA ARG A 114 12.11 -0.03 4.39
C ARG A 114 10.91 -0.59 5.13
#